data_AF-A0A2P8FJ12-F1
#
_entry.id   AF-A0A2P8FJ12-F1
#
_cell.length_a   1.000
_cell.length_b   1.000
_cell.length_c   1.000
_cell.angle_alpha   90.00
_cell.angle_beta   90.00
_cell.angle_gamma   90.00
#
_symmetry.space_group_name_H-M   'P 1'
#
loop_
_entity.id
_entity.type
_entity.pdbx_description
1 polymer ?
#
loop_
_entity_poly.entity_id
_entity_poly.type
_entity_poly.pdbx_seq_one_letter_code
_entity_poly.pdbx_strand_id
1 'polypeptide(L)'
;MIDIQKDGTALVVDPFLLYMKQAPKTAKFFKEDAKRMRVRWRIDDMKYARGHTSDTDFSLVFDKRRNKASITINISNASNTDNGTGSCALQAS
;
A
#
# COMPACT_ATOMS: atom_id res chain seq x y z
N MET A 1 -3.03 -5.82 -5.06
CA MET A 1 -3.19 -7.20 -4.57
C MET A 1 -2.21 -7.46 -3.45
N ILE A 2 -2.67 -8.07 -2.36
CA ILE A 2 -1.82 -8.52 -1.25
C ILE A 2 -1.95 -10.04 -1.22
N ASP A 3 -0.83 -10.74 -1.36
CA ASP A 3 -0.78 -12.20 -1.36
C ASP A 3 -0.12 -12.71 -0.07
N ILE A 4 -0.89 -13.45 0.73
CA ILE A 4 -0.47 -13.93 2.05
C ILE A 4 0.25 -15.25 1.88
N GLN A 5 1.52 -15.27 2.24
CA GLN A 5 2.38 -16.44 2.09
C GLN A 5 2.16 -17.43 3.25
N LYS A 6 2.51 -18.70 3.02
CA LYS A 6 2.38 -19.79 4.02
C LYS A 6 3.23 -19.57 5.28
N ASP A 7 4.29 -18.78 5.18
CA ASP A 7 5.19 -18.43 6.29
C ASP A 7 4.67 -17.24 7.14
N GLY A 8 3.50 -16.69 6.80
CA GLY A 8 2.88 -15.56 7.50
C GLY A 8 3.38 -14.20 7.04
N THR A 9 4.24 -14.13 6.02
CA THR A 9 4.59 -12.88 5.33
C THR A 9 3.53 -12.51 4.30
N ALA A 10 3.62 -11.28 3.77
CA ALA A 10 2.76 -10.85 2.68
C ALA A 10 3.59 -10.27 1.54
N LEU A 11 3.27 -10.66 0.31
CA LEU A 11 3.76 -10.05 -0.92
C LEU A 11 2.77 -9.00 -1.40
N VAL A 12 3.27 -7.82 -1.73
CA VAL A 12 2.49 -6.71 -2.26
C VAL A 12 2.76 -6.57 -3.74
N VAL A 13 1.67 -6.63 -4.51
CA VAL A 13 1.64 -6.29 -5.94
C VAL A 13 0.69 -5.11 -6.08
N ASP A 14 1.21 -3.91 -6.32
CA ASP A 14 0.38 -2.73 -6.52
C ASP A 14 0.64 -2.07 -7.89
N PRO A 15 -0.30 -1.26 -8.41
CA PRO A 15 -0.14 -0.61 -9.71
C PRO A 15 1.05 0.35 -9.81
N PHE A 16 1.48 0.97 -8.71
CA PHE A 16 2.67 1.82 -8.69
C PHE A 16 3.95 0.98 -8.82
N LEU A 17 4.05 -0.20 -8.20
CA LEU A 17 5.18 -1.11 -8.41
C LEU A 17 5.28 -1.53 -9.88
N LEU A 18 4.15 -1.86 -10.51
CA LEU A 18 4.11 -2.18 -11.95
C LEU A 18 4.54 -0.98 -12.81
N TYR A 19 3.99 0.20 -12.54
CA TYR A 19 4.33 1.45 -13.25
C TYR A 19 5.83 1.79 -13.11
N MET A 20 6.38 1.60 -11.92
CA MET A 20 7.80 1.82 -11.61
C MET A 20 8.70 0.66 -12.06
N LYS A 21 8.16 -0.40 -12.69
CA LYS A 21 8.87 -1.61 -13.13
C LYS A 21 9.63 -2.30 -11.99
N GLN A 22 9.06 -2.30 -10.79
CA GLN A 22 9.62 -3.01 -9.63
C GLN A 22 8.95 -4.37 -9.46
N ALA A 23 9.74 -5.35 -9.01
CA ALA A 23 9.21 -6.65 -8.60
C ALA A 23 8.23 -6.49 -7.42
N PRO A 24 7.31 -7.44 -7.21
CA PRO A 24 6.52 -7.52 -5.99
C PRO A 24 7.38 -7.35 -4.75
N LYS A 25 6.89 -6.58 -3.77
CA LYS A 25 7.64 -6.30 -2.54
C LYS A 25 7.12 -7.14 -1.41
N THR A 26 8.01 -7.80 -0.68
CA THR A 26 7.66 -8.34 0.63
C THR A 26 7.31 -7.17 1.56
N ALA A 27 6.16 -7.26 2.21
CA ALA A 27 5.71 -6.26 3.15
C ALA A 27 6.71 -6.15 4.31
N LYS A 28 7.14 -4.92 4.61
CA LYS A 28 7.96 -4.61 5.80
C LYS A 28 7.22 -4.93 7.10
N PHE A 29 5.88 -4.86 7.05
CA PHE A 29 5.00 -5.20 8.15
C PHE A 29 3.72 -5.79 7.59
N PHE A 30 3.34 -6.94 8.14
CA PHE A 30 2.05 -7.56 7.89
C PHE A 30 1.45 -8.00 9.22
N LYS A 31 0.19 -7.66 9.45
CA LYS A 31 -0.60 -8.20 10.55
C LYS A 31 -2.05 -8.29 10.16
N GLU A 32 -2.62 -9.46 10.36
CA GLU A 32 -4.03 -9.71 10.14
C GLU A 32 -4.65 -10.36 11.37
N ASP A 33 -5.84 -9.89 11.72
CA ASP A 33 -6.71 -10.50 12.71
C ASP A 33 -8.15 -10.56 12.18
N ALA A 34 -9.07 -11.07 13.00
CA ALA A 34 -10.48 -11.20 12.64
C ALA A 34 -11.16 -9.86 12.32
N LYS A 35 -10.62 -8.73 12.82
CA LYS A 35 -11.22 -7.39 12.68
C LYS A 35 -10.51 -6.55 11.63
N ARG A 36 -9.19 -6.71 11.46
CA ARG A 36 -8.35 -5.81 10.66
C ARG A 36 -7.21 -6.52 9.95
N MET A 37 -6.87 -6.01 8.78
CA MET A 37 -5.61 -6.30 8.09
C MET A 37 -4.78 -5.01 7.99
N ARG A 38 -3.48 -5.11 8.25
CA ARG A 38 -2.52 -4.01 8.17
C ARG A 38 -1.30 -4.44 7.38
N VAL A 39 -0.93 -3.65 6.37
CA VAL A 39 0.20 -3.94 5.49
C VAL A 39 1.02 -2.67 5.30
N ARG A 40 2.35 -2.78 5.36
CA ARG A 40 3.27 -1.68 5.02
C ARG A 40 4.33 -2.16 4.05
N TRP A 41 4.61 -1.35 3.03
CA TRP A 41 5.65 -1.62 2.04
C TRP A 41 6.26 -0.31 1.56
N ARG A 42 7.38 -0.40 0.84
CA ARG A 42 8.07 0.75 0.26
C ARG A 42 8.24 0.56 -1.22
N ILE A 43 8.07 1.66 -1.96
CA ILE A 43 8.47 1.76 -3.35
C ILE A 43 9.71 2.63 -3.35
N ASP A 44 10.80 2.07 -3.86
CA ASP A 44 12.08 2.76 -3.93
C ASP A 44 12.11 3.64 -5.18
N ASP A 45 12.82 4.77 -5.16
CA ASP A 45 13.01 5.63 -6.33
C ASP A 45 11.72 6.00 -7.10
N MET A 46 10.61 6.25 -6.37
CA MET A 46 9.34 6.62 -7.00
C MET A 46 9.48 7.99 -7.68
N LYS A 47 9.15 8.04 -8.98
CA LYS A 47 9.25 9.26 -9.79
C LYS A 47 7.98 10.10 -9.65
N TYR A 48 8.16 11.34 -9.25
CA TYR A 48 7.11 12.35 -9.10
C TYR A 48 7.18 13.38 -10.23
N ALA A 49 6.15 14.23 -10.31
CA ALA A 49 6.12 15.35 -11.24
C ALA A 49 7.38 16.22 -11.09
N ARG A 50 7.83 16.84 -12.19
CA ARG A 50 9.04 17.68 -12.26
C ARG A 50 10.37 16.95 -12.03
N GLY A 51 10.39 15.62 -12.14
CA GLY A 51 11.63 14.82 -12.13
C GLY A 51 12.16 14.49 -10.73
N HIS A 52 11.43 14.84 -9.67
CA HIS A 52 11.79 14.44 -8.31
C HIS A 52 11.66 12.93 -8.15
N THR A 53 12.62 12.34 -7.44
CA THR A 53 12.63 10.91 -7.11
C THR A 53 12.69 10.80 -5.60
N SER A 54 11.80 10.00 -5.02
CA SER A 54 11.77 9.81 -3.56
C SER A 54 11.30 8.41 -3.19
N ASP A 55 11.94 7.86 -2.18
CA ASP A 55 11.47 6.65 -1.55
C ASP A 55 10.18 6.90 -0.77
N THR A 56 9.20 6.05 -1.02
CA THR A 56 7.83 6.27 -0.59
C THR A 56 7.31 5.07 0.19
N ASP A 57 6.97 5.30 1.46
CA ASP A 57 6.42 4.28 2.34
C ASP A 57 4.89 4.32 2.31
N PHE A 58 4.27 3.17 2.05
CA PHE A 58 2.84 2.97 1.99
C PHE A 58 2.37 2.18 3.22
N SER A 59 1.18 2.52 3.72
CA SER A 59 0.50 1.79 4.79
C SER A 59 -0.97 1.61 4.45
N LEU A 60 -1.43 0.36 4.35
CA LEU A 60 -2.83 0.00 4.19
C LEU A 60 -3.40 -0.52 5.49
N VAL A 61 -4.58 -0.05 5.87
CA VAL A 61 -5.42 -0.62 6.92
C VAL A 61 -6.78 -0.95 6.35
N PHE A 62 -7.18 -2.23 6.41
CA PHE A 62 -8.52 -2.67 6.06
C PHE A 62 -9.28 -3.07 7.33
N ASP A 63 -10.33 -2.34 7.68
CA ASP A 63 -11.27 -2.69 8.76
C ASP A 63 -12.38 -3.57 8.18
N LYS A 64 -12.26 -4.88 8.40
CA LYS A 64 -13.16 -5.92 7.86
C LYS A 64 -14.60 -5.74 8.35
N ARG A 65 -14.77 -5.25 9.59
CA ARG A 65 -16.10 -5.05 10.19
C ARG A 65 -16.88 -3.94 9.51
N ARG A 66 -16.19 -2.95 8.95
CA ARG A 66 -16.79 -1.80 8.26
C ARG A 66 -16.66 -1.89 6.75
N ASN A 67 -16.05 -2.96 6.25
CA ASN A 67 -15.64 -3.12 4.86
C ASN A 67 -14.96 -1.84 4.31
N LYS A 68 -14.04 -1.25 5.09
CA LYS A 68 -13.41 0.04 4.78
C LYS A 68 -11.90 -0.08 4.76
N ALA A 69 -11.28 0.37 3.67
CA ALA A 69 -9.85 0.50 3.54
C ALA A 69 -9.40 1.96 3.72
N SER A 70 -8.23 2.14 4.33
CA SER A 70 -7.51 3.40 4.42
C SER A 70 -6.08 3.17 3.95
N ILE A 71 -5.61 3.98 3.01
CA ILE A 71 -4.21 3.99 2.57
C ILE A 71 -3.55 5.29 3.01
N THR A 72 -2.33 5.20 3.52
CA THR A 72 -1.48 6.32 3.89
C THR A 72 -0.21 6.24 3.06
N ILE A 73 0.20 7.36 2.48
CA ILE A 73 1.39 7.49 1.64
C ILE A 73 2.30 8.51 2.31
N ASN A 74 3.52 8.09 2.65
CA ASN A 74 4.55 8.94 3.24
C ASN A 74 5.69 9.10 2.22
N ILE A 75 5.84 10.30 1.69
CA ILE A 75 6.88 10.64 0.72
C ILE A 75 8.03 11.29 1.48
N SER A 76 9.22 10.69 1.42
CA SER A 76 10.39 11.26 2.08
C SER A 76 10.69 12.66 1.50
N ASN A 77 11.03 13.63 2.36
CA ASN A 77 11.35 15.01 1.99
C ASN A 77 10.19 15.84 1.41
N ALA A 78 8.94 15.39 1.54
CA ALA A 78 7.76 16.18 1.23
C ALA A 78 6.82 16.22 2.45
N SER A 79 6.40 17.43 2.85
CA SER A 79 5.32 17.58 3.81
C SER A 79 4.00 17.18 3.15
N ASN A 80 3.55 15.95 3.37
CA ASN A 80 2.27 15.51 2.84
C ASN A 80 1.12 16.15 3.65
N THR A 81 0.47 17.18 3.09
CA THR A 81 -0.75 17.80 3.62
C THR A 81 -2.01 17.31 2.89
N ASP A 82 -1.85 16.50 1.86
CA ASP A 82 -2.93 16.08 0.99
C ASP A 82 -3.70 14.94 1.64
N ASN A 83 -5.02 15.07 1.63
CA ASN A 83 -5.91 14.00 2.02
C ASN A 83 -6.85 13.68 0.84
N GLY A 84 -7.11 12.40 0.66
CA GLY A 84 -8.05 11.90 -0.32
C GLY A 84 -8.91 10.84 0.35
N THR A 85 -10.21 10.89 0.09
CA THR A 85 -11.12 9.80 0.45
C THR A 85 -11.74 9.27 -0.82
N GLY A 86 -11.78 7.94 -0.94
CA GLY A 86 -12.42 7.25 -2.06
C GLY A 86 -13.16 6.04 -1.54
N SER A 87 -14.27 5.71 -2.19
CA SER A 87 -14.97 4.43 -2.00
C SER A 87 -14.72 3.56 -3.23
N CYS A 88 -14.56 2.27 -2.99
CA CYS A 88 -14.55 1.27 -4.06
C CYS A 88 -15.63 0.26 -3.71
N ALA A 89 -16.54 -0.01 -4.65
CA ALA A 89 -17.48 -1.12 -4.52
C ALA A 89 -16.76 -2.39 -4.98
N LEU A 90 -16.72 -3.41 -4.12
CA LEU A 90 -16.31 -4.74 -4.54
C LEU A 90 -17.40 -5.28 -5.47
N GLN A 91 -17.11 -5.39 -6.77
CA GLN A 91 -17.94 -6.21 -7.65
C GLN A 91 -17.69 -7.66 -7.29
N ALA A 92 -18.71 -8.34 -6.76
CA ALA A 92 -18.72 -9.79 -6.66
C ALA A 92 -18.88 -10.35 -8.07
N SER A 93 -17.88 -11.09 -8.53
CA SER A 93 -17.93 -11.97 -9.70
C SER A 93 -18.33 -13.38 -9.29
#